data_AF-A0A2E4YXI8-F1
#
_entry.id   AF-A0A2E4YXI8-F1
#
_cell.length_a   1.000
_cell.length_b   1.000
_cell.length_c   1.000
_cell.angle_alpha   90.00
_cell.angle_beta   90.00
_cell.angle_gamma   90.00
#
_symmetry.space_group_name_H-M   'P 1'
#
loop_
_entity.id
_entity.type
_entity.pdbx_description
1 polymer ?
#
loop_
_entity_poly.entity_id
_entity_poly.type
_entity_poly.pdbx_seq_one_letter_code
_entity_poly.pdbx_strand_id
1 'polypeptide(L)'
;MPLCHLSCLRTVATVTAYLKASANDEHRHRHELPCEPGFMTAPIGLRHRHAVRRKAVGPLLDRLIEDFQLDPNLGSGQIERAEWGDWTVLLINRIPWVVEIMSPEGRPCVSLTLRGLLAQSPSVRWVEVDRGAVPFLLNGADCMVAGVHDADPDILAGDLVWIRDQEHKKPLALGWSLLDVPELVDSMKGKGVRTVHWIGDELWSLEA
;
A
#
# COMPACT_ATOMS: atom_id res chain seq x y z
N MET A 1 -11.25 -10.78 -29.15
CA MET A 1 -11.22 -10.04 -27.87
C MET A 1 -9.86 -10.20 -27.21
N PRO A 2 -9.02 -9.15 -27.24
CA PRO A 2 -8.07 -8.93 -26.14
C PRO A 2 -7.95 -7.43 -25.84
N LEU A 3 -8.62 -6.94 -24.79
CA LEU A 3 -8.49 -5.53 -24.34
C LEU A 3 -8.11 -5.38 -22.86
N CYS A 4 -7.96 -6.48 -22.11
CA CYS A 4 -7.70 -6.41 -20.67
C CYS A 4 -6.22 -6.12 -20.32
N HIS A 5 -5.28 -6.50 -21.19
CA HIS A 5 -3.84 -6.36 -20.90
C HIS A 5 -3.28 -4.93 -21.05
N LEU A 6 -3.92 -4.08 -21.87
CA LEU A 6 -3.41 -2.73 -22.17
C LEU A 6 -3.82 -1.67 -21.12
N SER A 7 -4.89 -1.92 -20.36
CA SER A 7 -5.36 -1.01 -19.30
C SER A 7 -4.40 -1.02 -18.10
N CYS A 8 -3.92 -2.20 -17.69
CA CYS A 8 -3.02 -2.36 -16.54
C CYS A 8 -1.64 -1.68 -16.74
N LEU A 9 -1.06 -1.76 -17.95
CA LEU A 9 0.24 -1.14 -18.26
C LEU A 9 0.19 0.40 -18.36
N ARG A 10 -0.95 0.97 -18.79
CA ARG A 10 -1.10 2.43 -18.87
C ARG A 10 -1.17 3.07 -17.49
N THR A 11 -1.88 2.46 -16.53
CA THR A 11 -2.01 3.01 -15.17
C THR A 11 -0.67 3.06 -14.44
N VAL A 12 0.18 2.02 -14.60
CA VAL A 12 1.51 1.98 -13.98
C VAL A 12 2.44 3.06 -14.54
N ALA A 13 2.44 3.30 -15.86
CA ALA A 13 3.28 4.32 -16.48
C ALA A 13 2.90 5.76 -16.06
N THR A 14 1.60 6.02 -15.84
CA THR A 14 1.10 7.34 -15.41
C THR A 14 1.47 7.67 -13.96
N VAL A 15 1.63 6.67 -13.08
CA VAL A 15 2.10 6.88 -11.70
C VAL A 15 3.58 7.28 -11.69
N THR A 16 4.45 6.60 -12.46
CA THR A 16 5.87 6.96 -12.56
C THR A 16 6.08 8.37 -13.11
N ALA A 17 5.24 8.81 -14.06
CA ALA A 17 5.26 10.18 -14.58
C ALA A 17 4.75 11.21 -13.56
N TYR A 18 3.70 10.89 -12.81
CA TYR A 18 3.16 11.73 -11.75
C TYR A 18 4.13 11.93 -10.57
N LEU A 19 4.82 10.86 -10.16
CA LEU A 19 5.85 10.90 -9.11
C LEU A 19 7.05 11.75 -9.54
N LYS A 20 7.46 11.66 -10.81
CA LYS A 20 8.51 12.52 -11.39
C LYS A 20 8.10 13.99 -11.46
N ALA A 21 6.81 14.29 -11.68
CA ALA A 21 6.29 15.66 -11.72
C ALA A 21 6.15 16.27 -10.32
N SER A 22 5.73 15.49 -9.32
CA SER A 22 5.58 15.95 -7.93
C SER A 22 6.91 16.19 -7.23
N ALA A 23 7.98 15.50 -7.65
CA ALA A 23 9.33 15.65 -7.10
C ALA A 23 10.15 16.81 -7.71
N ASN A 24 9.63 17.53 -8.72
CA ASN A 24 10.43 18.47 -9.52
C ASN A 24 10.26 19.95 -9.15
N ASP A 25 9.60 20.26 -8.03
CA ASP A 25 9.39 21.63 -7.57
C ASP A 25 9.99 21.82 -6.18
N GLU A 26 11.32 21.80 -6.05
CA GLU A 26 11.98 22.18 -4.80
C GLU A 26 13.33 22.89 -5.03
N HIS A 27 13.29 24.21 -4.86
CA HIS A 27 14.45 25.03 -4.57
C HIS A 27 14.95 24.73 -3.14
N ARG A 28 15.86 23.75 -3.06
CA ARG A 28 17.07 23.73 -2.21
C ARG A 28 16.98 24.43 -0.84
N HIS A 29 16.60 23.70 0.21
CA HIS A 29 17.24 23.80 1.53
C HIS A 29 17.19 22.43 2.23
N ARG A 30 18.29 21.67 2.13
CA ARG A 30 18.50 20.45 2.90
C ARG A 30 18.66 20.80 4.37
N HIS A 31 17.63 20.53 5.17
CA HIS A 31 17.80 20.29 6.61
C HIS A 31 17.88 18.79 6.79
N GLU A 32 19.07 18.29 7.12
CA GLU A 32 19.30 16.91 7.53
C GLU A 32 18.61 16.70 8.89
N LEU A 33 17.46 16.04 8.89
CA LEU A 33 16.85 15.52 10.11
C LEU A 33 17.48 14.16 10.43
N PRO A 34 17.85 13.89 11.70
CA PRO A 34 18.49 12.64 12.08
C PRO A 34 17.51 11.47 11.93
N CYS A 35 17.89 10.52 11.07
CA CYS A 35 17.25 9.21 10.95
C CYS A 35 17.61 8.39 12.20
N GLU A 36 16.62 8.00 12.99
CA GLU A 36 16.79 7.02 14.07
C GLU A 36 17.26 5.67 13.47
N PRO A 37 18.20 4.94 14.09
CA PRO A 37 18.83 3.77 13.50
C PRO A 37 17.89 2.55 13.55
N GLY A 38 17.02 2.42 12.54
CA GLY A 38 16.19 1.23 12.31
C GLY A 38 16.78 0.30 11.26
N PHE A 39 17.42 -0.78 11.71
CA PHE A 39 17.67 -2.04 11.00
C PHE A 39 18.07 -1.95 9.51
N MET A 40 19.38 -1.92 9.25
CA MET A 40 19.92 -2.39 7.96
C MET A 40 19.82 -3.93 7.90
N THR A 41 18.65 -4.47 7.56
CA THR A 41 18.51 -5.87 7.12
C THR A 41 18.88 -5.98 5.65
N ALA A 42 19.61 -7.03 5.26
CA ALA A 42 19.89 -7.36 3.86
C ALA A 42 18.59 -7.36 3.03
N PRO A 43 18.63 -6.99 1.73
CA PRO A 43 17.42 -6.89 0.92
C PRO A 43 16.68 -8.22 0.94
N ILE A 44 15.43 -8.16 1.40
CA ILE A 44 14.63 -9.34 1.65
C ILE A 44 14.04 -9.76 0.31
N GLY A 45 14.61 -10.82 -0.28
CA GLY A 45 14.08 -11.41 -1.51
C GLY A 45 12.81 -12.24 -1.26
N LEU A 46 12.04 -12.49 -2.32
CA LEU A 46 10.94 -13.47 -2.29
C LEU A 46 11.47 -14.88 -2.04
N ARG A 47 10.92 -15.56 -1.03
CA ARG A 47 11.23 -16.95 -0.67
C ARG A 47 10.01 -17.84 -0.87
N HIS A 48 10.24 -19.15 -0.94
CA HIS A 48 9.18 -20.16 -1.02
C HIS A 48 8.12 -19.91 -2.12
N ARG A 49 8.52 -19.31 -3.25
CA ARG A 49 7.64 -18.97 -4.37
C ARG A 49 7.15 -20.23 -5.08
N HIS A 50 5.85 -20.46 -5.11
CA HIS A 50 5.25 -21.60 -5.82
C HIS A 50 3.86 -21.26 -6.36
N ALA A 51 3.49 -21.89 -7.48
CA ALA A 51 2.15 -21.74 -8.05
C ALA A 51 1.10 -22.38 -7.12
N VAL A 52 -0.02 -21.68 -6.95
CA VAL A 52 -1.14 -22.14 -6.12
C VAL A 52 -2.42 -22.22 -6.94
N ARG A 53 -3.22 -23.25 -6.68
CA ARG A 53 -4.52 -23.38 -7.32
C ARG A 53 -5.48 -22.36 -6.73
N ARG A 54 -6.33 -21.74 -7.56
CA ARG A 54 -7.36 -20.79 -7.11
C ARG A 54 -8.20 -21.33 -5.95
N LYS A 55 -8.54 -22.63 -5.95
CA LYS A 55 -9.28 -23.28 -4.86
C LYS A 55 -8.59 -23.19 -3.49
N ALA A 56 -7.26 -23.18 -3.44
CA ALA A 56 -6.51 -23.12 -2.18
C ALA A 56 -6.48 -21.71 -1.57
N VAL A 57 -6.48 -20.68 -2.42
CA VAL A 57 -6.47 -19.26 -2.01
C VAL A 57 -7.85 -18.60 -2.06
N GLY A 58 -8.86 -19.30 -2.60
CA GLY A 58 -10.23 -18.81 -2.79
C GLY A 58 -10.80 -18.18 -1.53
N PRO A 59 -10.80 -18.87 -0.36
CA PRO A 59 -11.34 -18.30 0.87
C PRO A 59 -10.67 -16.99 1.33
N LEU A 60 -9.38 -16.79 1.01
CA LEU A 60 -8.66 -15.56 1.32
C LEU A 60 -9.06 -14.45 0.33
N LEU A 61 -9.11 -14.77 -0.96
CA LEU A 61 -9.52 -13.82 -2.00
C LEU A 61 -10.99 -13.39 -1.84
N ASP A 62 -11.88 -14.33 -1.51
CA ASP A 62 -13.31 -14.06 -1.33
C ASP A 62 -13.54 -13.09 -0.16
N ARG A 63 -12.85 -13.29 0.97
CA ARG A 63 -12.85 -12.33 2.09
C ARG A 63 -12.35 -10.95 1.66
N LEU A 64 -11.24 -10.91 0.93
CA LEU A 64 -10.67 -9.64 0.46
C LEU A 64 -11.64 -8.91 -0.50
N ILE A 65 -12.30 -9.66 -1.39
CA ILE A 65 -13.29 -9.12 -2.33
C ILE A 65 -14.47 -8.51 -1.56
N GLU A 66 -14.96 -9.19 -0.52
CA GLU A 66 -16.05 -8.69 0.32
C GLU A 66 -15.61 -7.47 1.15
N ASP A 67 -14.49 -7.57 1.88
CA ASP A 67 -14.00 -6.55 2.80
C ASP A 67 -13.63 -5.25 2.08
N PHE A 68 -13.07 -5.34 0.87
CA PHE A 68 -12.65 -4.18 0.07
C PHE A 68 -13.61 -3.83 -1.07
N GLN A 69 -14.74 -4.53 -1.19
CA GLN A 69 -15.74 -4.32 -2.26
C GLN A 69 -15.12 -4.36 -3.68
N LEU A 70 -14.26 -5.34 -3.92
CA LEU A 70 -13.43 -5.46 -5.14
C LEU A 70 -14.17 -6.15 -6.30
N ASP A 71 -13.54 -6.17 -7.48
CA ASP A 71 -14.02 -6.96 -8.61
C ASP A 71 -13.99 -8.47 -8.25
N PRO A 72 -15.12 -9.20 -8.36
CA PRO A 72 -15.18 -10.64 -8.13
C PRO A 72 -14.22 -11.47 -9.00
N ASN A 73 -13.78 -10.91 -10.14
CA ASN A 73 -12.83 -11.55 -11.05
C ASN A 73 -11.36 -11.40 -10.62
N LEU A 74 -11.10 -10.83 -9.44
CA LEU A 74 -9.77 -10.80 -8.82
C LEU A 74 -9.12 -12.19 -8.87
N GLY A 75 -7.84 -12.24 -9.23
CA GLY A 75 -7.11 -13.51 -9.37
C GLY A 75 -7.41 -14.30 -10.66
N SER A 76 -7.98 -13.66 -11.69
CA SER A 76 -8.07 -14.24 -13.04
C SER A 76 -6.67 -14.31 -13.65
N GLY A 77 -5.99 -15.44 -13.45
CA GLY A 77 -4.62 -15.63 -13.95
C GLY A 77 -3.84 -16.69 -13.18
N GLN A 78 -2.53 -16.72 -13.43
CA GLN A 78 -1.61 -17.56 -12.68
C GLN A 78 -1.41 -16.94 -11.29
N ILE A 79 -1.74 -17.71 -10.25
CA ILE A 79 -1.57 -17.29 -8.86
C ILE A 79 -0.36 -18.01 -8.28
N GLU A 80 0.50 -17.26 -7.62
CA GLU A 80 1.66 -17.77 -6.90
C GLU A 80 1.64 -17.26 -5.47
N ARG A 81 2.07 -18.09 -4.53
CA ARG A 81 2.29 -17.70 -3.14
C ARG A 81 3.79 -17.63 -2.90
N ALA A 82 4.23 -16.60 -2.21
CA ALA A 82 5.61 -16.41 -1.78
C ALA A 82 5.66 -15.79 -0.39
N GLU A 83 6.83 -15.80 0.21
CA GLU A 83 7.13 -15.16 1.48
C GLU A 83 8.07 -13.98 1.24
N TRP A 84 7.77 -12.84 1.84
CA TRP A 84 8.61 -11.65 1.84
C TRP A 84 8.80 -11.18 3.28
N GLY A 85 9.97 -11.46 3.86
CA GLY A 85 10.21 -11.23 5.28
C GLY A 85 9.29 -12.11 6.11
N ASP A 86 8.46 -11.47 6.93
CA ASP A 86 7.42 -12.12 7.74
C ASP A 86 6.04 -12.10 7.05
N TRP A 87 5.96 -11.57 5.83
CA TRP A 87 4.70 -11.40 5.11
C TRP A 87 4.49 -12.55 4.14
N THR A 88 3.24 -12.98 4.00
CA THR A 88 2.84 -13.79 2.85
C THR A 88 2.40 -12.85 1.73
N VAL A 89 2.89 -13.10 0.52
CA VAL A 89 2.53 -12.35 -0.69
C VAL A 89 1.85 -13.28 -1.69
N LEU A 90 0.70 -12.87 -2.21
CA LEU A 90 0.11 -13.51 -3.39
C LEU A 90 0.41 -12.68 -4.64
N LEU A 91 1.01 -13.33 -5.62
CA LEU A 91 1.29 -12.77 -6.92
C LEU A 91 0.22 -13.23 -7.90
N ILE A 92 -0.37 -12.29 -8.64
CA ILE A 92 -1.27 -12.56 -9.75
C ILE A 92 -0.53 -12.16 -11.03
N ASN A 93 -0.30 -13.13 -11.92
CA ASN A 93 0.49 -12.94 -13.15
C ASN A 93 1.86 -12.33 -12.87
N ARG A 94 2.55 -12.84 -11.83
CA ARG A 94 3.86 -12.40 -11.34
C ARG A 94 3.92 -11.00 -10.72
N ILE A 95 2.79 -10.30 -10.59
CA ILE A 95 2.72 -9.01 -9.90
C ILE A 95 2.24 -9.26 -8.47
N PRO A 96 2.87 -8.71 -7.42
CA PRO A 96 2.39 -8.86 -6.04
C PRO A 96 1.10 -8.05 -5.85
N TRP A 97 -0.03 -8.69 -5.59
CA TRP A 97 -1.34 -8.02 -5.47
C TRP A 97 -1.87 -8.01 -4.04
N VAL A 98 -1.64 -9.09 -3.30
CA VAL A 98 -2.20 -9.28 -1.96
C VAL A 98 -1.08 -9.57 -0.99
N VAL A 99 -1.20 -9.01 0.21
CA VAL A 99 -0.33 -9.28 1.35
C VAL A 99 -1.16 -9.76 2.52
N GLU A 100 -0.62 -10.73 3.24
CA GLU A 100 -1.07 -11.10 4.58
C GLU A 100 0.06 -10.75 5.55
N ILE A 101 -0.25 -9.85 6.48
CA ILE A 101 0.68 -9.24 7.42
C ILE A 101 0.15 -9.46 8.83
N MET A 102 1.04 -9.75 9.78
CA MET A 102 0.67 -9.82 11.19
C MET A 102 0.45 -8.42 11.76
N SER A 103 -0.71 -8.21 12.38
CA SER A 103 -1.01 -7.02 13.16
C SER A 103 -0.08 -6.93 14.39
N PRO A 104 0.05 -5.74 14.99
CA PRO A 104 0.85 -5.56 16.20
C PRO A 104 0.37 -6.41 17.38
N GLU A 105 -0.91 -6.77 17.38
CA GLU A 105 -1.58 -7.62 18.37
C GLU A 105 -1.49 -9.12 18.02
N GLY A 106 -0.76 -9.48 16.96
CA GLY A 106 -0.53 -10.86 16.55
C GLY A 106 -1.71 -11.50 15.82
N ARG A 107 -2.53 -10.72 15.11
CA ARG A 107 -3.63 -11.23 14.27
C ARG A 107 -3.25 -11.13 12.79
N PRO A 108 -3.51 -12.15 11.94
CA PRO A 108 -3.25 -12.03 10.52
C PRO A 108 -4.27 -11.07 9.88
N CYS A 109 -3.77 -10.09 9.12
CA CYS A 109 -4.58 -9.13 8.37
C CYS A 109 -4.24 -9.26 6.89
N VAL A 110 -5.26 -9.26 6.04
CA VAL A 110 -5.11 -9.36 4.59
C VAL A 110 -5.43 -8.00 3.97
N SER A 111 -4.59 -7.53 3.05
CA SER A 111 -4.82 -6.29 2.30
C SER A 111 -4.22 -6.38 0.90
N LEU A 112 -4.57 -5.41 0.05
CA LEU A 112 -3.92 -5.22 -1.23
C LEU A 112 -2.55 -4.56 -1.06
N THR A 113 -1.59 -4.95 -1.88
CA THR A 113 -0.34 -4.19 -2.06
C THR A 113 -0.63 -2.88 -2.80
N LEU A 114 0.34 -1.98 -2.88
CA LEU A 114 0.19 -0.76 -3.70
C LEU A 114 -0.09 -1.06 -5.17
N ARG A 115 0.45 -2.17 -5.71
CA ARG A 115 0.14 -2.63 -7.08
C ARG A 115 -1.29 -3.14 -7.18
N GLY A 116 -1.76 -3.89 -6.19
CA GLY A 116 -3.16 -4.35 -6.10
C GLY A 116 -4.13 -3.17 -5.99
N LEU A 117 -3.82 -2.19 -5.12
CA LEU A 117 -4.59 -0.97 -4.94
C LEU A 117 -4.66 -0.15 -6.23
N LEU A 118 -3.56 -0.01 -6.97
CA LEU A 118 -3.57 0.67 -8.28
C LEU A 118 -4.43 -0.04 -9.31
N ALA A 119 -4.50 -1.38 -9.26
CA ALA A 119 -5.27 -2.17 -10.21
C ALA A 119 -6.76 -2.22 -9.90
N GLN A 120 -7.15 -2.06 -8.63
CA GLN A 120 -8.54 -2.21 -8.19
C GLN A 120 -9.18 -0.89 -7.75
N SER A 121 -8.40 0.06 -7.22
CA SER A 121 -8.86 1.35 -6.70
C SER A 121 -10.07 1.22 -5.77
N PRO A 122 -9.95 0.49 -4.64
CA PRO A 122 -11.06 0.30 -3.70
C PRO A 122 -11.55 1.64 -3.14
N SER A 123 -12.81 1.69 -2.71
CA SER A 123 -13.43 2.88 -2.11
C SER A 123 -13.38 2.92 -0.58
N VAL A 124 -12.75 1.92 0.04
CA VAL A 124 -12.70 1.74 1.50
C VAL A 124 -11.27 1.66 2.03
N ARG A 125 -11.09 1.76 3.36
CA ARG A 125 -9.83 1.61 4.11
C ARG A 125 -8.76 2.63 3.73
N TRP A 126 -9.16 3.81 3.27
CA TRP A 126 -8.24 4.85 2.80
C TRP A 126 -8.06 5.99 3.80
N VAL A 127 -6.84 6.54 3.80
CA VAL A 127 -6.50 7.81 4.47
C VAL A 127 -5.98 8.76 3.41
N GLU A 128 -6.54 9.95 3.36
CA GLU A 128 -6.20 10.97 2.38
C GLU A 128 -5.24 12.00 2.96
N VAL A 129 -4.19 12.32 2.20
CA VAL A 129 -3.15 13.25 2.65
C VAL A 129 -2.94 14.43 1.72
N ASP A 130 -2.47 15.52 2.33
CA ASP A 130 -2.03 16.71 1.64
C ASP A 130 -0.80 16.47 0.77
N ARG A 131 -0.64 17.30 -0.26
CA ARG A 131 0.52 17.27 -1.16
C ARG A 131 1.86 17.38 -0.41
N GLY A 132 1.89 18.10 0.72
CA GLY A 132 3.08 18.27 1.54
C GLY A 132 3.56 16.98 2.24
N ALA A 133 2.66 16.02 2.48
CA ALA A 133 3.02 14.74 3.10
C ALA A 133 3.62 13.74 2.12
N VAL A 134 3.35 13.90 0.81
CA VAL A 134 3.73 12.95 -0.24
C VAL A 134 5.24 12.64 -0.26
N PRO A 135 6.15 13.64 -0.25
CA PRO A 135 7.59 13.35 -0.30
C PRO A 135 8.08 12.54 0.90
N PHE A 136 7.49 12.74 2.09
CA PHE A 136 7.84 12.00 3.29
C PHE A 136 7.41 10.53 3.19
N LEU A 137 6.20 10.27 2.69
CA LEU A 137 5.69 8.92 2.50
C LEU A 137 6.49 8.13 1.45
N LEU A 138 6.93 8.78 0.37
CA LEU A 138 7.78 8.16 -0.65
C LEU A 138 9.17 7.78 -0.13
N ASN A 139 9.61 8.38 0.98
CA ASN A 139 10.84 8.01 1.67
C ASN A 139 10.62 7.01 2.82
N GLY A 140 9.40 6.45 2.97
CA GLY A 140 9.06 5.48 4.00
C GLY A 140 8.84 6.06 5.39
N ALA A 141 8.64 7.39 5.51
CA ALA A 141 8.27 7.99 6.78
C ALA A 141 6.84 7.60 7.19
N ASP A 142 6.57 7.70 8.49
CA ASP A 142 5.22 7.57 9.02
C ASP A 142 4.35 8.77 8.66
N CYS A 143 3.04 8.54 8.52
CA CYS A 143 2.09 9.60 8.27
C CYS A 143 1.75 10.32 9.57
N MET A 144 2.04 11.61 9.62
CA MET A 144 1.66 12.48 10.72
C MET A 144 0.22 12.95 10.53
N VAL A 145 -0.55 13.10 11.61
CA VAL A 145 -1.96 13.59 11.56
C VAL A 145 -2.06 14.97 10.92
N ALA A 146 -1.04 15.81 11.06
CA ALA A 146 -0.99 17.14 10.45
C ALA A 146 -0.99 17.12 8.91
N GLY A 147 -0.74 15.98 8.28
CA GLY A 147 -0.83 15.81 6.83
C GLY A 147 -2.08 15.06 6.37
N VAL A 148 -2.94 14.62 7.29
CA VAL A 148 -4.19 13.91 6.98
C VAL A 148 -5.28 14.95 6.73
N HIS A 149 -5.98 14.80 5.62
CA HIS A 149 -7.08 15.69 5.23
C HIS A 149 -8.45 15.04 5.48
N ASP A 150 -8.56 13.75 5.16
CA ASP A 150 -9.81 13.00 5.25
C ASP A 150 -9.50 11.50 5.39
N ALA A 151 -10.46 10.70 5.82
CA ALA A 151 -10.31 9.25 5.96
C ALA A 151 -11.65 8.53 5.78
N ASP A 152 -11.60 7.26 5.42
CA ASP A 152 -12.79 6.40 5.44
C ASP A 152 -13.38 6.33 6.86
N PRO A 153 -14.68 6.68 7.06
CA PRO A 153 -15.32 6.75 8.38
C PRO A 153 -15.28 5.45 9.20
N ASP A 154 -15.09 4.30 8.55
CA ASP A 154 -15.09 2.99 9.21
C ASP A 154 -13.72 2.58 9.78
N ILE A 155 -12.68 3.42 9.64
CA ILE A 155 -11.34 3.14 10.14
C ILE A 155 -11.25 3.24 11.67
N LEU A 156 -10.69 2.21 12.28
CA LEU A 156 -10.35 2.18 13.70
C LEU A 156 -8.85 2.08 13.94
N ALA A 157 -8.41 2.46 15.14
CA ALA A 157 -7.04 2.21 15.58
C ALA A 157 -6.72 0.71 15.50
N GLY A 158 -5.57 0.38 14.91
CA GLY A 158 -5.13 -1.00 14.63
C GLY A 158 -5.53 -1.53 13.25
N ASP A 159 -6.37 -0.80 12.48
CA ASP A 159 -6.69 -1.22 11.12
C ASP A 159 -5.52 -1.02 10.15
N LEU A 160 -5.43 -1.94 9.18
CA LEU A 160 -4.52 -1.80 8.05
C LEU A 160 -5.19 -0.93 6.99
N VAL A 161 -4.59 0.23 6.71
CA VAL A 161 -5.13 1.28 5.83
C VAL A 161 -4.14 1.63 4.74
N TRP A 162 -4.64 2.14 3.62
CA TRP A 162 -3.80 2.67 2.54
C TRP A 162 -3.92 4.19 2.44
N ILE A 163 -2.81 4.83 2.17
CA ILE A 163 -2.69 6.28 2.13
C ILE A 163 -2.75 6.72 0.67
N ARG A 164 -3.52 7.76 0.38
CA ARG A 164 -3.70 8.30 -0.98
C ARG A 164 -3.52 9.81 -1.04
N ASP A 165 -3.14 10.32 -2.21
CA ASP A 165 -3.09 11.76 -2.43
C ASP A 165 -4.49 12.38 -2.61
N GLN A 166 -4.69 13.59 -2.11
CA GLN A 166 -5.98 14.29 -2.21
C GLN A 166 -6.40 14.65 -3.65
N GLU A 167 -5.47 14.79 -4.59
CA GLU A 167 -5.75 15.34 -5.93
C GLU A 167 -6.15 14.25 -6.92
N HIS A 168 -5.41 13.15 -6.96
CA HIS A 168 -5.56 12.04 -7.91
C HIS A 168 -6.09 10.76 -7.25
N LYS A 169 -6.21 10.74 -5.92
CA LYS A 169 -6.68 9.59 -5.13
C LYS A 169 -5.85 8.32 -5.39
N LYS A 170 -4.56 8.48 -5.71
CA LYS A 170 -3.65 7.36 -5.99
C LYS A 170 -3.02 6.86 -4.70
N PRO A 171 -2.85 5.53 -4.55
CA PRO A 171 -2.19 4.96 -3.39
C PRO A 171 -0.71 5.36 -3.35
N LEU A 172 -0.21 5.71 -2.17
CA LEU A 172 1.16 6.14 -1.89
C LEU A 172 1.86 5.18 -0.94
N ALA A 173 1.13 4.74 0.09
CA ALA A 173 1.64 3.87 1.13
C ALA A 173 0.53 2.99 1.72
N LEU A 174 0.93 1.97 2.47
CA LEU A 174 0.11 1.07 3.27
C LEU A 174 0.66 1.13 4.70
N GLY A 175 -0.20 1.14 5.70
CA GLY A 175 0.21 1.29 7.09
C GLY A 175 -0.86 0.95 8.11
N TRP A 176 -0.45 0.83 9.37
CA TRP A 176 -1.34 0.60 10.50
C TRP A 176 -1.85 1.93 11.03
N SER A 177 -3.17 2.12 11.06
CA SER A 177 -3.75 3.27 11.76
C SER A 177 -3.45 3.15 13.25
N LEU A 178 -2.98 4.24 13.85
CA LEU A 178 -2.73 4.32 15.29
C LEU A 178 -3.88 4.98 16.04
N LEU A 179 -4.79 5.63 15.31
CA LEU A 179 -5.88 6.45 15.81
C LEU A 179 -7.17 6.09 15.07
N ASP A 180 -8.32 6.46 15.64
CA ASP A 180 -9.60 6.40 14.94
C ASP A 180 -9.80 7.63 14.03
N VAL A 181 -10.86 7.65 13.23
CA VAL A 181 -11.10 8.74 12.24
C VAL A 181 -11.18 10.13 12.88
N PRO A 182 -11.94 10.36 13.97
CA PRO A 182 -11.98 11.68 14.61
C PRO A 182 -10.59 12.14 15.04
N GLU A 183 -9.80 11.27 15.66
CA GLU A 183 -8.44 11.63 16.06
C GLU A 183 -7.49 11.78 14.87
N LEU A 184 -7.65 11.01 13.79
CA LEU A 184 -6.85 11.14 12.57
C LEU A 184 -7.03 12.51 11.89
N VAL A 185 -8.27 13.01 11.85
CA VAL A 185 -8.65 14.22 11.11
C VAL A 185 -8.57 15.47 11.97
N ASP A 186 -8.97 15.40 13.25
CA ASP A 186 -9.06 16.59 14.12
C ASP A 186 -7.76 16.87 14.89
N SER A 187 -6.86 15.89 15.01
CA SER A 187 -5.62 16.07 15.77
C SER A 187 -4.59 16.89 14.99
N MET A 188 -3.98 17.85 15.69
CA MET A 188 -2.95 18.71 15.09
C MET A 188 -1.51 18.17 15.26
N LYS A 189 -1.31 17.15 16.09
CA LYS A 189 0.02 16.61 16.44
C LYS A 189 -0.05 15.12 16.73
N GLY A 190 0.97 14.39 16.29
CA GLY A 190 1.11 12.97 16.54
C GLY A 190 1.27 12.16 15.26
N LYS A 191 1.54 10.87 15.44
CA LYS A 191 1.63 9.89 14.35
C LYS A 191 0.24 9.31 14.12
N GLY A 192 -0.30 9.46 12.91
CA GLY A 192 -1.61 8.94 12.55
C GLY A 192 -1.53 7.51 12.02
N VAL A 193 -0.65 7.28 11.04
CA VAL A 193 -0.48 5.97 10.42
C VAL A 193 0.99 5.58 10.44
N ARG A 194 1.28 4.36 10.92
CA ARG A 194 2.62 3.78 10.84
C ARG A 194 2.80 3.06 9.51
N THR A 195 3.71 3.56 8.69
CA THR A 195 3.95 3.06 7.33
C THR A 195 4.61 1.67 7.38
N VAL A 196 4.15 0.75 6.53
CA VAL A 196 4.75 -0.59 6.39
C VAL A 196 5.20 -0.88 4.96
N HIS A 197 4.51 -0.33 3.95
CA HIS A 197 4.86 -0.51 2.54
C HIS A 197 4.60 0.80 1.80
N TRP A 198 5.53 1.26 0.97
CA TRP A 198 5.43 2.54 0.26
C TRP A 198 5.96 2.45 -1.17
N ILE A 199 5.60 3.41 -2.01
CA ILE A 199 6.16 3.47 -3.36
C ILE A 199 7.67 3.73 -3.28
N GLY A 200 8.45 2.80 -3.79
CA GLY A 200 9.91 2.88 -3.82
C GLY A 200 10.60 1.91 -2.88
N ASP A 201 9.86 1.20 -2.02
CA ASP A 201 10.44 0.14 -1.21
C ASP A 201 10.80 -1.13 -1.99
N GLU A 202 11.37 -2.10 -1.30
CA GLU A 202 11.83 -3.35 -1.89
C GLU A 202 10.67 -4.17 -2.49
N LEU A 203 9.52 -4.23 -1.82
CA LEU A 203 8.33 -4.96 -2.30
C LEU A 203 7.75 -4.30 -3.56
N TRP A 204 7.73 -2.97 -3.63
CA TRP A 204 7.31 -2.19 -4.80
C TRP A 204 8.22 -2.41 -6.01
N SER A 205 9.51 -2.55 -5.73
CA SER A 205 10.59 -2.76 -6.68
C SER A 205 10.75 -4.21 -7.11
N LEU A 206 9.94 -5.15 -6.59
CA LEU A 206 9.86 -6.51 -7.11
C LEU A 206 9.34 -6.46 -8.55
N GLU A 207 10.28 -6.42 -9.50
CA GLU A 207 9.99 -6.65 -10.90
C GLU A 207 9.57 -8.11 -11.12
N ALA A 208 8.59 -8.27 -12.00
CA ALA A 208 7.97 -9.54 -12.38
C ALA A 208 8.73 -10.26 -13.50
#